data_AF-A0A7C4MER6-F1
#
_entry.id   AF-A0A7C4MER6-F1
#
_cell.length_a   1.000
_cell.length_b   1.000
_cell.length_c   1.000
_cell.angle_alpha   90.00
_cell.angle_beta   90.00
_cell.angle_gamma   90.00
#
_symmetry.space_group_name_H-M   'P 1'
#
loop_
_entity.id
_entity.type
_entity.pdbx_description
1 polymer ?
#
loop_
_entity_poly.entity_id
_entity_poly.type
_entity_poly.pdbx_seq_one_letter_code
_entity_poly.pdbx_strand_id
1 'polypeptide(L)'
;MEYCFCAYLNTGPSIKRGFDILLSDLGDRYIVEVGSEDGWKLIKFNLDLFSEARKDDVEEREKLLIKVEEDIRSKGLPYLETIERGLREKFSDEIWEMYGKKCLACGKCNLPNLQMLYHK
;
A
#
# COMPACT_ATOMS: atom_id res chain seq x y z
N MET A 1 -14.33 2.72 -2.97
CA MET A 1 -13.02 3.08 -3.56
C MET A 1 -12.68 4.58 -3.50
N GLU A 2 -13.54 5.43 -2.92
CA GLU A 2 -13.41 6.90 -2.92
C GLU A 2 -12.07 7.41 -2.33
N TYR A 3 -11.57 6.80 -1.26
CA TYR A 3 -10.38 7.30 -0.54
C TYR A 3 -9.07 6.52 -0.78
N CYS A 4 -9.01 5.63 -1.77
CA CYS A 4 -7.78 4.88 -2.06
C CYS A 4 -6.75 5.70 -2.87
N PHE A 5 -5.47 5.60 -2.50
CA PHE A 5 -4.32 6.30 -3.12
C PHE A 5 -3.05 5.44 -3.24
N CYS A 6 -3.12 4.11 -3.03
CA CYS A 6 -1.94 3.25 -2.96
C CYS A 6 -1.08 3.26 -4.25
N ALA A 7 -1.70 3.43 -5.43
CA ALA A 7 -1.01 3.54 -6.72
C ALA A 7 -0.13 4.79 -6.85
N TYR A 8 -0.38 5.83 -6.04
CA TYR A 8 0.45 7.04 -6.00
C TYR A 8 1.60 6.97 -5.00
N LEU A 9 1.56 5.98 -4.09
CA LEU A 9 2.53 5.80 -3.01
C LEU A 9 3.46 4.61 -3.22
N ASN A 10 3.44 3.97 -4.39
CA ASN A 10 4.22 2.76 -4.68
C ASN A 10 3.94 1.60 -3.70
N THR A 11 2.72 1.52 -3.16
CA THR A 11 2.31 0.56 -2.13
C THR A 11 1.11 -0.30 -2.54
N GLY A 12 0.73 -0.30 -3.81
CA GLY A 12 -0.36 -1.12 -4.33
C GLY A 12 -0.95 -0.55 -5.62
N PRO A 13 -2.04 -1.13 -6.14
CA PRO A 13 -2.76 -2.30 -5.60
C PRO A 13 -2.01 -3.63 -5.81
N SER A 14 -1.04 -3.69 -6.72
CA SER A 14 -0.20 -4.87 -6.96
C SER A 14 1.18 -4.75 -6.30
N ILE A 15 1.27 -5.00 -4.99
CA ILE A 15 2.58 -5.13 -4.31
C ILE A 15 3.26 -6.45 -4.66
N LYS A 16 4.60 -6.45 -4.73
CA LYS A 16 5.39 -7.64 -5.08
C LYS A 16 6.21 -8.21 -3.93
N ARG A 17 6.31 -7.50 -2.81
CA ARG A 17 7.14 -7.87 -1.66
C ARG A 17 6.65 -7.20 -0.39
N GLY A 18 7.15 -7.65 0.76
CA GLY A 18 6.84 -7.06 2.08
C GLY A 18 5.56 -7.61 2.71
N PHE A 19 5.15 -8.82 2.33
CA PHE A 19 3.99 -9.52 2.87
C PHE A 19 4.28 -11.02 2.99
N ASP A 20 3.64 -11.69 3.94
CA ASP A 20 3.67 -13.15 4.05
C ASP A 20 2.60 -13.78 3.15
N ILE A 21 1.39 -13.23 3.23
CA ILE A 21 0.24 -13.63 2.42
C ILE A 21 -0.49 -12.38 1.91
N LEU A 22 -0.85 -12.38 0.63
CA LEU A 22 -1.68 -11.37 0.01
C LEU A 22 -2.98 -12.01 -0.47
N LEU A 23 -4.10 -11.55 0.10
CA LEU A 23 -5.44 -11.99 -0.25
C LEU A 23 -6.05 -11.02 -1.25
N SER A 24 -6.60 -11.53 -2.35
CA SER A 24 -7.42 -10.74 -3.28
C SER A 24 -8.83 -11.32 -3.33
N ASP A 25 -9.80 -10.46 -3.07
CA ASP A 25 -11.23 -10.82 -3.06
C ASP A 25 -11.76 -10.95 -4.49
N LEU A 26 -12.26 -12.14 -4.84
CA LEU A 26 -12.93 -12.41 -6.12
C LEU A 26 -14.46 -12.53 -5.95
N GLY A 27 -15.00 -12.13 -4.81
CA GLY A 27 -16.43 -12.12 -4.49
C GLY A 27 -16.88 -13.34 -3.68
N ASP A 28 -16.86 -14.52 -4.31
CA ASP A 28 -17.25 -15.78 -3.65
C ASP A 28 -16.07 -16.55 -3.03
N ARG A 29 -14.84 -16.13 -3.35
CA ARG A 29 -13.59 -16.75 -2.92
C ARG A 29 -12.47 -15.72 -2.83
N TYR A 30 -11.40 -16.09 -2.14
CA TYR A 30 -10.16 -15.34 -2.12
C TYR A 30 -9.07 -16.11 -2.86
N ILE A 31 -8.34 -15.41 -3.72
CA ILE A 31 -7.07 -15.93 -4.24
C ILE A 31 -5.94 -15.45 -3.33
N VAL A 32 -4.99 -16.36 -3.09
CA VAL A 32 -3.93 -16.19 -2.10
C VAL A 32 -2.58 -16.22 -2.81
N GLU A 33 -1.79 -15.16 -2.69
CA GLU A 33 -0.38 -15.16 -3.05
C GLU A 33 0.49 -15.29 -1.80
N VAL A 34 1.53 -16.12 -1.87
CA VAL A 34 2.50 -16.32 -0.79
C VAL A 34 3.76 -15.52 -1.09
N GLY A 35 4.12 -14.61 -0.18
CA GLY A 35 5.24 -13.67 -0.34
C GLY A 35 6.47 -13.98 0.52
N SER A 36 6.39 -14.94 1.44
CA SER A 36 7.49 -15.30 2.34
C SER A 36 7.51 -16.79 2.71
N GLU A 37 8.62 -17.24 3.32
CA GLU A 37 8.72 -18.59 3.88
C GLU A 37 7.70 -18.84 5.00
N ASP A 38 7.42 -17.84 5.83
CA ASP A 38 6.46 -17.97 6.91
C ASP A 38 5.02 -18.02 6.38
N GLY A 39 4.72 -17.28 5.31
CA GLY A 39 3.48 -17.43 4.55
C GLY A 39 3.32 -18.84 3.99
N TRP A 40 4.40 -19.42 3.43
CA TRP A 40 4.35 -20.79 2.91
C TRP A 40 4.10 -21.83 4.01
N LYS A 41 4.75 -21.67 5.17
CA LYS A 41 4.50 -22.53 6.35
C LYS A 41 3.03 -22.43 6.77
N LEU A 42 2.46 -21.22 6.80
CA LEU A 42 1.06 -20.99 7.15
C LEU A 42 0.12 -21.77 6.21
N ILE A 43 0.31 -21.68 4.89
CA ILE A 43 -0.50 -22.46 3.93
C ILE A 43 -0.31 -23.96 4.14
N LYS A 44 0.95 -24.42 4.26
CA LYS A 44 1.28 -25.84 4.40
C LYS A 44 0.68 -26.50 5.65
N PHE A 45 0.59 -25.78 6.77
CA PHE A 45 0.05 -26.32 8.01
C PHE A 45 -1.49 -26.24 8.11
N ASN A 46 -2.16 -25.59 7.15
CA ASN A 46 -3.61 -25.36 7.17
C ASN A 46 -4.25 -25.72 5.81
N LEU A 47 -3.80 -26.81 5.18
CA LEU A 47 -4.25 -27.24 3.84
C LEU A 47 -5.76 -27.55 3.76
N ASP A 48 -6.42 -27.75 4.89
CA ASP A 48 -7.88 -27.89 4.97
C ASP A 48 -8.64 -26.59 4.66
N LEU A 49 -7.97 -25.44 4.78
CA LEU A 49 -8.53 -24.12 4.48
C LEU A 49 -8.22 -23.62 3.06
N PHE A 50 -7.31 -24.29 2.33
CA PHE A 50 -6.81 -23.82 1.05
C PHE A 50 -6.92 -24.89 -0.05
N SER A 51 -7.18 -24.44 -1.27
CA SER A 51 -7.11 -25.26 -2.48
C SER A 51 -6.20 -24.61 -3.52
N GLU A 52 -5.66 -25.40 -4.44
CA GLU A 52 -4.90 -24.85 -5.57
C GLU A 52 -5.76 -23.88 -6.39
N ALA A 53 -5.19 -22.72 -6.71
CA ALA A 53 -5.85 -21.72 -7.53
C ALA A 53 -5.94 -22.22 -8.99
N ARG A 54 -7.08 -21.96 -9.63
CA ARG A 54 -7.28 -22.24 -11.05
C ARG A 54 -6.64 -21.12 -11.88
N LYS A 55 -6.31 -21.42 -13.14
CA LYS A 55 -5.80 -20.43 -14.09
C LYS A 55 -6.77 -19.23 -14.22
N ASP A 56 -8.07 -19.51 -14.25
CA ASP A 56 -9.10 -18.49 -14.36
C ASP A 56 -9.13 -17.56 -13.13
N ASP A 57 -8.82 -18.05 -11.93
CA ASP A 57 -8.75 -17.24 -10.72
C ASP A 57 -7.60 -16.21 -10.81
N VAL A 58 -6.46 -16.63 -11.36
CA VAL A 58 -5.30 -15.76 -11.59
C VAL A 58 -5.63 -14.68 -12.61
N GLU A 59 -6.24 -15.05 -13.73
CA GLU A 59 -6.64 -14.10 -14.77
C GLU A 59 -7.71 -13.11 -14.29
N GLU A 60 -8.68 -13.57 -13.50
CA GLU A 60 -9.71 -12.72 -12.89
C GLU A 60 -9.09 -11.69 -11.94
N ARG A 61 -8.15 -12.14 -11.11
CA ARG A 61 -7.40 -11.27 -10.22
C ARG A 61 -6.60 -10.21 -11.00
N GLU A 62 -5.89 -10.59 -12.06
CA GLU A 62 -5.12 -9.65 -12.87
C GLU A 62 -6.01 -8.56 -13.47
N LYS A 63 -7.18 -8.94 -14.01
CA LYS A 63 -8.18 -7.98 -14.53
C LYS A 63 -8.69 -7.05 -13.43
N LEU A 64 -8.96 -7.57 -12.24
CA LEU A 64 -9.40 -6.79 -11.08
C LEU A 64 -8.34 -5.76 -10.68
N LEU A 65 -7.06 -6.16 -10.61
CA LEU A 65 -5.97 -5.26 -10.25
C LEU A 65 -5.80 -4.12 -11.24
N ILE A 66 -5.88 -4.40 -12.55
CA ILE A 66 -5.82 -3.39 -13.60
C ILE A 66 -6.95 -2.37 -13.40
N LYS A 67 -8.19 -2.86 -13.26
CA LYS A 67 -9.36 -1.99 -13.05
C LYS A 67 -9.22 -1.12 -11.80
N VAL A 68 -8.80 -1.70 -10.68
CA VAL A 68 -8.61 -0.96 -9.42
C VAL A 68 -7.52 0.09 -9.58
N GLU A 69 -6.42 -0.23 -10.27
CA GLU A 69 -5.34 0.71 -10.51
C GLU A 69 -5.79 1.88 -11.39
N GLU A 70 -6.53 1.61 -12.48
CA GLU A 70 -7.12 2.64 -13.35
C GLU A 70 -8.07 3.55 -12.57
N ASP A 71 -8.97 2.98 -11.76
CA ASP A 71 -9.91 3.72 -10.94
C ASP A 71 -9.19 4.62 -9.92
N ILE A 72 -8.10 4.14 -9.30
CA ILE A 72 -7.28 4.96 -8.40
C ILE A 72 -6.59 6.09 -9.18
N ARG A 73 -5.97 5.78 -10.33
CA ARG A 73 -5.22 6.73 -11.15
C ARG A 73 -6.10 7.81 -11.79
N SER A 74 -7.39 7.52 -12.00
CA SER A 74 -8.37 8.49 -12.53
C SER A 74 -8.53 9.74 -11.64
N LYS A 75 -8.11 9.68 -10.38
CA LYS A 75 -8.25 10.77 -9.40
C LYS A 75 -7.27 11.92 -9.59
N GLY A 76 -6.21 11.73 -10.39
CA GLY A 76 -5.21 12.77 -10.65
C GLY A 76 -4.45 13.27 -9.41
N LEU A 77 -4.24 12.41 -8.40
CA LEU A 77 -3.46 12.77 -7.22
C LEU A 77 -1.96 12.92 -7.55
N PRO A 78 -1.19 13.69 -6.76
CA PRO A 78 0.25 13.77 -6.94
C PRO A 78 0.95 12.46 -6.53
N TYR A 79 1.98 12.08 -7.28
CA TYR A 79 2.87 10.96 -6.92
C TYR A 79 3.72 11.27 -5.69
N LEU A 80 4.15 10.23 -4.98
CA LEU A 80 4.95 10.33 -3.76
C LEU A 80 6.15 11.26 -3.90
N GLU A 81 6.89 11.19 -5.01
CA GLU A 81 8.09 12.01 -5.24
C GLU A 81 7.73 13.50 -5.35
N THR A 82 6.56 13.81 -5.92
CA THR A 82 6.05 15.19 -5.99
C THR A 82 5.67 15.70 -4.61
N ILE A 83 5.01 14.87 -3.81
CA ILE A 83 4.66 15.19 -2.41
C ILE A 83 5.95 15.41 -1.61
N GLU A 84 6.91 14.49 -1.69
CA GLU A 84 8.17 14.57 -0.96
C GLU A 84 8.93 15.86 -1.29
N ARG A 85 9.07 16.18 -2.58
CA ARG A 85 9.73 17.42 -3.01
C ARG A 85 9.02 18.66 -2.45
N GLY A 86 7.70 18.73 -2.58
CA GLY A 86 6.93 19.87 -2.09
C GLY A 86 7.05 20.06 -0.58
N LEU A 87 7.04 18.96 0.19
CA LEU A 87 7.27 18.99 1.63
C LEU A 87 8.67 19.49 2.00
N ARG A 88 9.70 19.06 1.27
CA ARG A 88 11.09 19.50 1.50
C ARG A 88 11.28 20.98 1.16
N GLU A 89 10.77 21.44 0.03
CA GLU A 89 10.89 22.84 -0.40
C GLU A 89 10.16 23.80 0.54
N LYS A 90 9.06 23.34 1.15
CA LYS A 90 8.24 24.13 2.08
C LYS A 90 8.56 23.87 3.54
N PHE A 91 9.72 23.30 3.87
CA PHE A 91 10.05 22.94 5.25
C PHE A 91 10.00 24.13 6.23
N SER A 92 10.40 25.33 5.77
CA SER A 92 10.42 26.56 6.59
C SER A 92 9.15 27.42 6.44
N ASP A 93 8.09 26.90 5.83
CA ASP A 93 6.85 27.63 5.58
C ASP A 93 6.01 27.78 6.88
N GLU A 94 5.35 28.93 7.06
CA GLU A 94 4.54 29.26 8.25
C GLU A 94 3.38 28.27 8.50
N ILE A 95 2.98 27.54 7.45
CA ILE A 95 1.97 26.49 7.52
C ILE A 95 2.30 25.45 8.59
N TRP A 96 3.58 25.13 8.82
CA TRP A 96 4.00 24.15 9.81
C TRP A 96 3.76 24.63 11.24
N GLU A 97 3.91 25.92 11.53
CA GLU A 97 3.60 26.46 12.84
C GLU A 97 2.08 26.41 13.11
N MET A 98 1.27 26.69 12.08
CA MET A 98 -0.19 26.60 12.16
C MET A 98 -0.66 25.17 12.48
N TYR A 99 -0.11 24.16 11.78
CA TYR A 99 -0.45 22.75 12.05
C TYR A 99 0.14 22.26 13.36
N GLY A 100 1.35 22.71 13.73
CA GLY A 100 2.00 22.40 15.00
C GLY A 100 1.14 22.77 16.21
N LYS A 101 0.45 23.93 16.15
CA LYS A 101 -0.48 24.38 17.21
C LYS A 101 -1.70 23.45 17.41
N LYS A 102 -2.06 22.65 16.40
CA LYS A 102 -3.15 21.66 16.47
C LYS A 102 -2.64 20.23 16.73
N CYS A 103 -1.33 20.04 16.79
CA CYS A 103 -0.71 18.73 16.90
C CYS A 103 -0.97 18.10 18.27
N LEU A 104 -1.43 16.86 18.28
CA LEU A 104 -1.64 16.06 19.50
C LEU A 104 -0.40 15.25 19.91
N ALA A 105 0.74 15.45 19.24
CA ALA A 105 1.98 14.69 19.43
C ALA A 105 1.81 13.15 19.35
N CYS A 106 0.78 12.65 18.65
CA CYS A 106 0.44 11.23 18.59
C CYS A 106 1.13 10.43 17.47
N GLY A 107 1.90 11.10 16.61
CA GLY A 107 2.63 10.47 15.50
C GLY A 107 1.79 10.05 14.29
N LYS A 108 0.46 10.19 14.30
CA LYS A 108 -0.41 9.72 13.19
C LYS A 108 -0.24 10.50 11.87
N CYS A 109 0.04 11.80 11.95
CA CYS A 109 0.16 12.68 10.79
C CYS A 109 1.62 12.94 10.37
N ASN A 110 2.57 12.29 11.02
CA ASN A 110 3.97 12.33 10.61
C ASN A 110 4.17 11.19 9.60
N LEU A 111 4.61 11.49 8.38
CA LEU A 111 5.05 10.47 7.43
C LEU A 111 6.48 10.08 7.81
N PRO A 112 6.73 8.91 8.44
CA PRO A 112 8.06 8.52 8.84
C PRO A 112 8.74 7.89 7.63
N ASN A 113 9.25 8.73 6.72
CA ASN A 113 10.23 8.28 5.72
C ASN A 113 11.18 9.40 5.27
N LEU A 114 11.42 10.37 6.15
CA LEU A 114 12.69 11.07 6.16
C LEU A 114 13.62 10.23 7.02
N GLN A 115 14.50 9.44 6.38
CA GLN A 115 15.73 8.99 7.04
C GLN A 115 16.49 10.25 7.45
N MET A 116 16.20 10.78 8.65
CA MET A 116 17.02 11.76 9.31
C MET A 116 18.23 11.02 9.85
N LEU A 117 19.18 10.72 8.95
CA LEU A 117 20.52 10.29 9.32
C LEU A 117 21.21 11.47 10.00
N TYR A 118 21.30 11.43 11.33
CA TYR A 118 22.23 12.26 12.08
C TYR A 118 23.63 11.65 11.93
N HIS A 119 24.57 12.40 11.35
CA HIS A 119 25.99 12.15 11.56
C HIS A 119 26.42 12.91 12.82
N LYS A 120 27.29 12.29 13.61
CA LYS A 120 27.96 12.92 14.73
C LYS A 120 29.39 13.25 14.33
#